data_AF-D3A177-F1
#
_entry.id   AF-D3A177-F1
#
_cell.length_a   1.000
_cell.length_b   1.000
_cell.length_c   1.000
_cell.angle_alpha   90.00
_cell.angle_beta   90.00
_cell.angle_gamma   90.00
#
_symmetry.space_group_name_H-M   'P 1'
#
loop_
_entity.id
_entity.type
_entity.pdbx_description
1 polymer ?
#
loop_
_entity_poly.entity_id
_entity_poly.type
_entity_poly.pdbx_seq_one_letter_code
_entity_poly.pdbx_strand_id
1 'polypeptide(L)'
;MPLPQPAAQDDTLSELLELINHQLTEKGLKVEKASAAVIDATIIQTAGSKQRQAIEVDEEGQVRGQTTPSKDSDARWTKKNGLYKLGYKQHTRTDEEGYIEKLHITPANTHECNHLSPLLEGIAKGTTVYADKGYDSKENRQHLEEHRLQDGIMRKAHRNRPLTEAQTKRNRYLSKTRYVVEQSFGTLHRKFRYARAAYFGLLKVSAQNHLKAICLNLLKADNRLSVPVCA
;
A
#
# COMPACT_ATOMS: atom_id res chain seq x y z
N MET A 1 -1.44 -35.31 17.35
CA MET A 1 -1.51 -34.39 16.20
C MET A 1 -0.83 -33.09 16.59
N PRO A 2 0.17 -32.60 15.85
CA PRO A 2 0.68 -31.25 16.07
C PRO A 2 -0.44 -30.24 15.77
N LEU A 3 -0.57 -29.22 16.62
CA LEU A 3 -1.50 -28.11 16.41
C LEU A 3 -1.15 -27.42 15.09
N PRO A 4 -2.14 -26.98 14.28
CA PRO A 4 -1.86 -26.19 13.09
C PRO A 4 -1.08 -24.94 13.52
N GLN A 5 0.09 -24.76 12.92
CA GLN A 5 0.89 -23.56 13.13
C GLN A 5 0.08 -22.32 12.70
N PRO A 6 0.20 -21.19 13.40
CA PRO A 6 -0.55 -20.00 13.07
C PRO A 6 -0.18 -19.52 11.66
N ALA A 7 -1.15 -19.58 10.73
CA ALA A 7 -1.06 -19.23 9.31
C ALA A 7 -0.57 -17.79 8.97
N ALA A 8 -0.15 -17.03 9.98
CA ALA A 8 0.30 -15.66 9.84
C ALA A 8 1.83 -15.54 9.90
N GLN A 9 2.55 -16.64 10.16
CA GLN A 9 4.02 -16.68 10.20
C GLN A 9 4.67 -16.95 8.83
N ASP A 10 3.88 -17.41 7.86
CA ASP A 10 4.31 -17.67 6.49
C ASP A 10 3.60 -16.73 5.51
N ASP A 11 4.22 -16.52 4.35
CA ASP A 11 3.74 -15.73 3.20
C ASP A 11 2.41 -16.26 2.61
N THR A 12 1.76 -17.22 3.28
CA THR A 12 0.56 -17.95 2.86
C THR A 12 -0.60 -17.04 2.43
N LEU A 13 -0.82 -15.91 3.11
CA LEU A 13 -1.90 -14.99 2.73
C LEU A 13 -1.54 -14.10 1.54
N SER A 14 -0.25 -13.86 1.31
CA SER A 14 0.26 -13.24 0.09
C SER A 14 0.09 -14.20 -1.08
N GLU A 15 0.55 -15.45 -0.93
CA GLU A 15 0.36 -16.52 -1.91
C GLU A 15 -1.12 -16.76 -2.24
N LEU A 16 -2.01 -16.75 -1.24
CA LEU A 16 -3.44 -16.89 -1.47
C LEU A 16 -4.01 -15.73 -2.31
N LEU A 17 -3.56 -14.50 -2.06
CA LEU A 17 -3.95 -13.35 -2.88
C LEU A 17 -3.47 -13.52 -4.33
N GLU A 18 -2.24 -13.99 -4.52
CA GLU A 18 -1.69 -14.29 -5.84
C GLU A 18 -2.48 -15.37 -6.57
N LEU A 19 -2.80 -16.48 -5.89
CA LEU A 19 -3.61 -17.58 -6.45
C LEU A 19 -5.02 -17.13 -6.83
N ILE A 20 -5.66 -16.30 -6.01
CA ILE A 20 -6.98 -15.74 -6.33
C ILE A 20 -6.88 -14.83 -7.55
N ASN A 21 -5.88 -13.96 -7.61
CA ASN A 21 -5.67 -13.09 -8.77
C ASN A 21 -5.42 -13.89 -10.04
N HIS A 22 -4.65 -14.98 -9.97
CA HIS A 22 -4.43 -15.88 -11.08
C HIS A 22 -5.74 -16.50 -11.58
N GLN A 23 -6.56 -17.05 -10.67
CA GLN A 23 -7.87 -17.61 -11.04
C GLN A 23 -8.81 -16.55 -11.64
N LEU A 24 -8.83 -15.33 -11.10
CA LEU A 24 -9.62 -14.23 -11.67
C LEU A 24 -9.17 -13.90 -13.10
N THR A 25 -7.88 -13.94 -13.38
CA THR A 25 -7.34 -13.76 -14.72
C THR A 25 -7.71 -14.91 -15.66
N GLU A 26 -7.54 -16.18 -15.23
CA GLU A 26 -7.92 -17.35 -16.04
C GLU A 26 -9.41 -17.36 -16.40
N LYS A 27 -10.26 -16.80 -15.54
CA LYS A 27 -11.71 -16.68 -15.77
C LYS A 27 -12.10 -15.39 -16.53
N GLY A 28 -11.13 -14.57 -16.95
CA GLY A 28 -11.38 -13.32 -17.69
C GLY A 28 -11.96 -12.19 -16.83
N LEU A 29 -11.92 -12.31 -15.50
CA LEU A 29 -12.43 -11.33 -14.55
C LEU A 29 -11.39 -10.27 -14.16
N LYS A 30 -10.10 -10.50 -14.45
CA LYS A 30 -8.99 -9.55 -14.30
C LYS A 30 -8.11 -9.58 -15.55
N VAL A 31 -7.61 -8.44 -15.99
CA VAL A 31 -6.66 -8.37 -17.11
C VAL A 31 -5.31 -9.00 -16.73
N GLU A 32 -4.77 -9.85 -17.61
CA GLU A 32 -3.54 -10.62 -17.38
C GLU A 32 -2.27 -9.76 -17.42
N LYS A 33 -2.19 -8.80 -18.37
CA LYS A 33 -0.99 -8.00 -18.62
C LYS A 33 -1.28 -6.52 -18.45
N ALA A 34 -1.30 -6.07 -17.19
CA ALA A 34 -1.40 -4.66 -16.90
C ALA A 34 -0.16 -3.92 -17.40
N SER A 35 -0.37 -2.88 -18.19
CA SER A 35 0.71 -2.02 -18.71
C SER A 35 1.29 -1.10 -17.63
N ALA A 36 0.58 -0.99 -16.51
CA ALA A 36 0.90 -0.13 -15.38
C ALA A 36 0.72 -0.86 -14.04
N ALA A 37 1.64 -0.58 -13.12
CA ALA A 37 1.52 -0.89 -11.70
C ALA A 37 1.43 0.42 -10.93
N VAL A 38 0.39 0.58 -10.10
CA VAL A 38 0.17 1.80 -9.31
C VAL A 38 0.43 1.49 -7.84
N ILE A 39 1.35 2.23 -7.23
CA ILE A 39 1.78 2.05 -5.84
C ILE A 39 1.41 3.27 -5.01
N ASP A 40 0.74 3.02 -3.89
CA ASP A 40 0.43 4.06 -2.91
C ASP A 40 0.37 3.49 -1.49
N ALA A 41 0.42 4.39 -0.51
CA ALA A 41 0.38 4.04 0.91
C ALA A 41 -0.81 4.70 1.64
N THR A 42 -1.46 3.91 2.50
CA THR A 42 -2.51 4.40 3.40
C THR A 42 -2.21 4.06 4.86
N ILE A 43 -2.69 4.90 5.77
CA ILE A 43 -2.53 4.70 7.22
C ILE A 43 -3.74 3.95 7.76
N ILE A 44 -3.48 2.94 8.57
CA ILE A 44 -4.48 2.14 9.28
C ILE A 44 -4.29 2.39 10.77
N GLN A 45 -5.28 3.00 11.40
CA GLN A 45 -5.16 3.38 12.81
C GLN A 45 -5.42 2.18 13.71
N THR A 46 -4.52 1.91 14.66
CA THR A 46 -4.79 0.90 15.68
C THR A 46 -5.76 1.43 16.74
N ALA A 47 -6.30 0.53 17.57
CA ALA A 47 -6.99 0.95 18.78
C ALA A 47 -5.95 1.42 19.82
N GLY A 48 -5.96 2.72 20.14
CA GLY A 48 -5.07 3.32 21.12
C GLY A 48 -5.81 4.28 22.04
N SER A 49 -5.32 4.42 23.27
CA SER A 49 -5.82 5.39 24.24
C SER A 49 -5.71 6.83 23.68
N LYS A 50 -6.65 7.70 24.07
CA LYS A 50 -6.65 9.12 23.74
C LYS A 50 -5.25 9.71 24.00
N GLN A 51 -4.76 10.45 23.01
CA GLN A 51 -3.44 11.08 22.96
C GLN A 51 -3.06 11.77 24.29
N ARG A 52 -1.86 11.48 24.81
CA ARG A 52 -1.11 12.37 25.71
C ARG A 52 0.31 12.49 25.15
N GLN A 53 0.52 13.61 24.45
CA GLN A 53 1.77 14.10 23.83
C GLN A 53 2.39 13.22 22.73
N ALA A 54 3.00 13.88 21.74
CA ALA A 54 3.54 13.27 20.53
C ALA A 54 5.03 12.95 20.71
N ILE A 55 5.51 11.92 20.02
CA ILE A 55 6.92 11.71 19.73
C ILE A 55 7.19 12.46 18.41
N GLU A 56 7.94 13.56 18.44
CA GLU A 56 8.63 14.02 17.24
C GLU A 56 9.85 13.10 17.06
N VAL A 57 9.99 12.50 15.89
CA VAL A 57 11.25 11.90 15.46
C VAL A 57 11.70 12.77 14.31
N ASP A 58 12.79 13.51 14.47
CA ASP A 58 13.38 14.29 13.39
C ASP A 58 14.05 13.36 12.35
N GLU A 59 14.59 13.97 11.29
CA GLU A 59 15.24 13.25 10.17
C GLU A 59 16.43 12.39 10.64
N GLU A 60 16.93 12.59 11.88
CA GLU A 60 18.02 11.85 12.51
C GLU A 60 17.56 10.80 13.56
N GLY A 61 16.26 10.61 13.79
CA GLY A 61 15.79 9.58 14.72
C GLY A 61 15.64 10.04 16.18
N GLN A 62 15.76 11.34 16.47
CA GLN A 62 15.78 11.84 17.85
C GLN A 62 14.36 12.10 18.39
N VAL A 63 14.04 11.47 19.52
CA VAL A 63 12.69 11.50 20.13
C VAL A 63 12.48 12.80 20.94
N ARG A 64 11.52 13.63 20.52
CA ARG A 64 10.97 14.73 21.34
C ARG A 64 9.58 14.36 21.83
N GLY A 65 9.47 14.00 23.11
CA GLY A 65 8.20 13.82 23.82
C GLY A 65 7.98 12.42 24.40
N GLN A 66 7.41 12.37 25.60
CA GLN A 66 7.14 11.15 26.34
C GLN A 66 5.69 10.71 26.05
N THR A 67 5.50 9.56 25.39
CA THR A 67 4.17 8.96 25.20
C THR A 67 3.93 7.88 26.24
N THR A 68 2.67 7.68 26.61
CA THR A 68 2.26 6.44 27.31
C THR A 68 2.41 5.27 26.33
N PRO A 69 3.03 4.15 26.74
CA PRO A 69 3.16 2.97 25.89
C PRO A 69 1.81 2.52 25.33
N SER A 70 1.76 2.30 24.03
CA SER A 70 0.60 1.69 23.37
C SER A 70 0.43 0.26 23.86
N LYS A 71 -0.83 -0.19 24.01
CA LYS A 71 -1.13 -1.62 24.20
C LYS A 71 -0.73 -2.47 23.00
N ASP A 72 -0.66 -1.84 21.83
CA ASP A 72 -0.16 -2.43 20.59
C ASP A 72 1.34 -2.13 20.46
N SER A 73 2.18 -3.15 20.67
CA SER A 73 3.64 -3.04 20.70
C SER A 73 4.28 -2.71 19.35
N ASP A 74 3.58 -2.99 18.26
CA ASP A 74 4.12 -2.89 16.90
C ASP A 74 3.66 -1.60 16.20
N ALA A 75 2.59 -0.98 16.70
CA ALA A 75 2.11 0.29 16.20
C ALA A 75 3.07 1.44 16.54
N ARG A 76 3.21 2.40 15.63
CA ARG A 76 4.03 3.61 15.83
C ARG A 76 3.24 4.87 15.48
N TRP A 77 3.62 5.98 16.10
CA TRP A 77 3.01 7.28 15.88
C TRP A 77 3.55 7.92 14.60
N THR A 78 2.68 8.59 13.86
CA THR A 78 3.06 9.43 12.71
C THR A 78 2.19 10.68 12.66
N LYS A 79 2.66 11.74 12.00
CA LYS A 79 1.92 12.99 11.80
C LYS A 79 1.51 13.10 10.34
N LYS A 80 0.20 13.06 10.06
CA LYS A 80 -0.36 13.24 8.71
C LYS A 80 -1.42 14.34 8.74
N ASN A 81 -1.27 15.34 7.88
CA ASN A 81 -2.17 16.51 7.79
C ASN A 81 -2.32 17.25 9.15
N GLY A 82 -1.22 17.43 9.87
CA GLY A 82 -1.22 18.07 11.19
C GLY A 82 -1.77 17.20 12.33
N LEU A 83 -2.35 16.03 12.04
CA LEU A 83 -2.94 15.12 13.02
C LEU A 83 -2.00 13.97 13.34
N TYR A 84 -1.91 13.62 14.62
CA TYR A 84 -1.17 12.45 15.09
C TYR A 84 -2.02 11.19 14.95
N LYS A 85 -1.43 10.15 14.37
CA LYS A 85 -2.06 8.85 14.17
C LYS A 85 -1.14 7.76 14.67
N LEU A 86 -1.64 6.91 15.56
CA LEU A 86 -0.99 5.68 15.98
C LEU A 86 -1.49 4.52 15.10
N GLY A 87 -0.58 3.74 14.54
CA GLY A 87 -0.96 2.52 13.83
C GLY A 87 0.10 2.06 12.85
N TYR A 88 -0.38 1.67 11.68
CA TYR A 88 0.36 1.02 10.61
C TYR A 88 0.23 1.79 9.30
N LYS A 89 1.10 1.47 8.35
CA LYS A 89 1.07 1.92 6.98
C LYS A 89 0.97 0.68 6.09
N GLN A 90 0.00 0.67 5.18
CA GLN A 90 -0.04 -0.32 4.11
C GLN A 90 0.44 0.32 2.83
N HIS A 91 1.51 -0.22 2.28
CA HIS A 91 1.96 0.01 0.91
C HIS A 91 1.25 -1.01 0.01
N THR A 92 0.63 -0.55 -1.06
CA THR A 92 -0.25 -1.36 -1.92
C THR A 92 0.18 -1.17 -3.36
N ARG A 93 0.36 -2.27 -4.09
CA ARG A 93 0.42 -2.29 -5.55
C ARG A 93 -0.94 -2.71 -6.11
N THR A 94 -1.48 -1.93 -7.04
CA THR A 94 -2.60 -2.33 -7.88
C THR A 94 -2.19 -2.38 -9.35
N ASP A 95 -2.96 -3.12 -10.15
CA ASP A 95 -2.95 -2.95 -11.60
C ASP A 95 -3.69 -1.67 -12.03
N GLU A 96 -3.79 -1.46 -13.34
CA GLU A 96 -4.49 -0.33 -13.97
C GLU A 96 -6.01 -0.33 -13.77
N GLU A 97 -6.59 -1.46 -13.35
CA GLU A 97 -8.01 -1.61 -13.09
C GLU A 97 -8.34 -1.46 -11.60
N GLY A 98 -7.32 -1.52 -10.72
CA GLY A 98 -7.45 -1.39 -9.28
C GLY A 98 -7.63 -2.73 -8.56
N TYR A 99 -7.27 -3.85 -9.17
CA TYR A 99 -7.07 -5.09 -8.43
C TYR A 99 -5.79 -4.97 -7.60
N ILE A 100 -5.86 -5.31 -6.33
CA ILE A 100 -4.70 -5.32 -5.44
C ILE A 100 -3.87 -6.56 -5.74
N GLU A 101 -2.62 -6.36 -6.13
CA GLU A 101 -1.73 -7.46 -6.50
C GLU A 101 -0.75 -7.80 -5.40
N LYS A 102 -0.25 -6.80 -4.67
CA LYS A 102 0.73 -7.00 -3.60
C LYS A 102 0.58 -5.96 -2.50
N LEU A 103 0.85 -6.38 -1.27
CA LEU A 103 0.76 -5.56 -0.07
C LEU A 103 2.05 -5.66 0.74
N HIS A 104 2.42 -4.57 1.41
CA HIS A 104 3.46 -4.59 2.42
C HIS A 104 3.02 -3.71 3.60
N ILE A 105 3.02 -4.26 4.81
CA ILE A 105 2.53 -3.58 6.01
C ILE A 105 3.71 -3.25 6.90
N THR A 106 3.77 -2.01 7.36
CA THR A 106 4.82 -1.49 8.24
C THR A 106 4.22 -0.67 9.38
N PRO A 107 4.96 -0.37 10.45
CA PRO A 107 4.54 0.64 11.43
C PRO A 107 4.35 2.02 10.79
N ALA A 108 3.46 2.87 11.30
CA ALA A 108 3.08 4.10 10.58
C ALA A 108 4.18 5.18 10.43
N ASN A 109 5.25 5.11 11.21
CA ASN A 109 6.36 6.07 11.19
C ASN A 109 7.40 5.80 10.10
N THR A 110 7.35 4.63 9.45
CA THR A 110 8.30 4.27 8.39
C THR A 110 8.18 5.20 7.18
N HIS A 111 9.28 5.47 6.50
CA HIS A 111 9.27 6.28 5.28
C HIS A 111 8.96 5.40 4.06
N GLU A 112 8.04 5.86 3.22
CA GLU A 112 7.59 5.15 2.02
C GLU A 112 8.75 4.79 1.07
N CYS A 113 9.77 5.63 0.99
CA CYS A 113 10.94 5.41 0.14
C CYS A 113 11.67 4.10 0.41
N ASN A 114 11.59 3.54 1.61
CA ASN A 114 12.30 2.31 1.98
C ASN A 114 11.49 1.03 1.71
N HIS A 115 10.27 1.18 1.18
CA HIS A 115 9.29 0.09 1.09
C HIS A 115 8.72 -0.09 -0.32
N LEU A 116 9.44 0.40 -1.35
CA LEU A 116 9.09 0.12 -2.75
C LEU A 116 9.47 -1.29 -3.17
N SER A 117 10.69 -1.73 -2.83
CA SER A 117 11.29 -2.98 -3.33
C SER A 117 10.39 -4.23 -3.14
N PRO A 118 9.77 -4.47 -1.96
CA PRO A 118 8.87 -5.62 -1.79
C PRO A 118 7.66 -5.62 -2.74
N LEU A 119 7.27 -4.47 -3.28
CA LEU A 119 6.13 -4.35 -4.19
C LEU A 119 6.52 -4.53 -5.66
N LEU A 120 7.81 -4.59 -6.00
CA LEU A 120 8.25 -4.74 -7.41
C LEU A 120 8.28 -6.19 -7.89
N GLU A 121 8.29 -7.14 -6.96
CA GLU A 121 8.35 -8.56 -7.27
C GLU A 121 7.14 -9.01 -8.10
N GLY A 122 7.39 -9.78 -9.16
CA GLY A 122 6.36 -10.30 -10.06
C GLY A 122 5.84 -9.29 -11.09
N ILE A 123 6.35 -8.05 -11.13
CA ILE A 123 6.00 -7.10 -12.18
C ILE A 123 6.71 -7.47 -13.49
N ALA A 124 5.96 -7.47 -14.59
CA ALA A 124 6.50 -7.73 -15.92
C ALA A 124 7.50 -6.64 -16.36
N LYS A 125 8.57 -7.05 -17.05
CA LYS A 125 9.56 -6.13 -17.62
C LYS A 125 8.88 -5.14 -18.58
N GLY A 126 9.28 -3.87 -18.51
CA GLY A 126 8.72 -2.79 -19.32
C GLY A 126 7.45 -2.16 -18.76
N THR A 127 6.82 -2.72 -17.71
CA THR A 127 5.68 -2.10 -17.03
C THR A 127 6.08 -0.77 -16.39
N THR A 128 5.21 0.23 -16.48
CA THR A 128 5.41 1.50 -15.78
C THR A 128 4.98 1.39 -14.33
N VAL A 129 5.86 1.75 -13.40
CA VAL A 129 5.54 1.82 -11.97
C VAL A 129 5.21 3.26 -11.59
N TYR A 130 3.93 3.53 -11.37
CA TYR A 130 3.43 4.83 -10.90
C TYR A 130 3.44 4.88 -9.38
N ALA A 131 4.18 5.81 -8.80
CA ALA A 131 4.20 6.01 -7.36
C ALA A 131 4.28 7.49 -6.99
N ASP A 132 3.88 7.81 -5.77
CA ASP A 132 3.93 9.19 -5.30
C ASP A 132 5.33 9.65 -4.89
N LYS A 133 5.44 10.95 -4.58
CA LYS A 133 6.71 11.58 -4.19
C LYS A 133 7.30 11.03 -2.88
N GLY A 134 6.53 10.29 -2.09
CA GLY A 134 7.01 9.60 -0.89
C GLY A 134 7.97 8.47 -1.23
N TYR A 135 7.82 7.86 -2.41
CA TYR A 135 8.72 6.82 -2.93
C TYR A 135 9.92 7.38 -3.71
N ASP A 136 10.07 8.70 -3.79
CA ASP A 136 11.18 9.32 -4.52
C ASP A 136 12.53 9.12 -3.82
N SER A 137 13.36 8.22 -4.34
CA SER A 137 14.75 8.03 -3.91
C SER A 137 15.65 7.60 -5.08
N LYS A 138 16.97 7.66 -4.88
CA LYS A 138 17.95 7.12 -5.85
C LYS A 138 17.87 5.60 -5.90
N GLU A 139 17.86 4.97 -4.74
CA GLU A 139 17.75 3.51 -4.56
C GLU A 139 16.51 2.94 -5.25
N ASN A 140 15.34 3.56 -5.08
CA ASN A 140 14.12 3.10 -5.74
C ASN A 140 14.20 3.16 -7.26
N ARG A 141 14.87 4.17 -7.82
CA ARG A 141 15.07 4.23 -9.28
C ARG A 141 16.06 3.20 -9.77
N GLN A 142 17.10 2.94 -9.01
CA GLN A 142 18.03 1.86 -9.29
C GLN A 142 17.28 0.51 -9.28
N HIS A 143 16.42 0.26 -8.30
CA HIS A 143 15.59 -0.94 -8.29
C HIS A 143 14.67 -1.04 -9.52
N LEU A 144 14.04 0.06 -9.96
CA LEU A 144 13.26 0.04 -11.20
C LEU A 144 14.13 -0.33 -12.41
N GLU A 145 15.33 0.24 -12.52
CA GLU A 145 16.26 -0.05 -13.62
C GLU A 145 16.74 -1.50 -13.61
N GLU A 146 17.14 -2.03 -12.45
CA GLU A 146 17.56 -3.42 -12.25
C GLU A 146 16.46 -4.42 -12.67
N HIS A 147 15.20 -4.10 -12.37
CA HIS A 147 14.04 -4.90 -12.75
C HIS A 147 13.54 -4.61 -14.18
N ARG A 148 14.18 -3.69 -14.91
CA ARG A 148 13.79 -3.24 -16.25
C ARG A 148 12.36 -2.68 -16.31
N LEU A 149 11.98 -1.92 -15.29
CA LEU A 149 10.70 -1.24 -15.13
C LEU A 149 10.82 0.25 -15.49
N GLN A 150 9.72 0.86 -15.93
CA GLN A 150 9.72 2.28 -16.31
C GLN A 150 9.43 3.20 -15.11
N ASP A 151 10.19 4.30 -14.99
CA ASP A 151 10.06 5.29 -13.90
C ASP A 151 8.81 6.18 -14.04
N GLY A 152 7.75 5.81 -13.33
CA GLY A 152 6.57 6.63 -13.07
C GLY A 152 6.53 7.25 -11.67
N ILE A 153 7.64 7.29 -10.92
CA ILE A 153 7.70 7.86 -9.56
C ILE A 153 7.72 9.39 -9.64
N MET A 154 6.80 10.06 -8.95
CA MET A 154 6.77 11.53 -8.89
C MET A 154 8.01 12.10 -8.21
N ARG A 155 8.50 13.25 -8.71
CA ARG A 155 9.67 13.95 -8.15
C ARG A 155 9.29 14.73 -6.88
N LYS A 156 10.15 14.67 -5.86
CA LYS A 156 10.04 15.38 -4.58
C LYS A 156 10.95 16.61 -4.63
N ALA A 157 10.42 17.75 -4.17
CA ALA A 157 11.24 18.93 -3.93
C ALA A 157 12.16 18.69 -2.73
N HIS A 158 13.38 19.19 -2.79
CA HIS A 158 14.32 19.13 -1.67
C HIS A 158 14.51 20.52 -1.05
N ARG A 159 15.09 20.55 0.16
CA ARG A 159 15.41 21.81 0.84
C ARG A 159 16.24 22.70 -0.08
N ASN A 160 15.79 23.94 -0.27
CA ASN A 160 16.41 24.94 -1.14
C ASN A 160 16.52 24.52 -2.63
N ARG A 161 15.77 23.50 -3.06
CA ARG A 161 15.76 23.00 -4.44
C ARG A 161 14.31 22.71 -4.86
N PRO A 162 13.56 23.72 -5.32
CA PRO A 162 12.21 23.53 -5.82
C PRO A 162 12.21 22.68 -7.09
N LEU A 163 11.04 22.11 -7.41
CA LEU A 163 10.86 21.38 -8.67
C LEU A 163 10.98 22.32 -9.86
N THR A 164 11.61 21.86 -10.93
CA THR A 164 11.60 22.58 -12.21
C THR A 164 10.19 22.56 -12.84
N GLU A 165 9.93 23.44 -13.80
CA GLU A 165 8.65 23.44 -14.52
C GLU A 165 8.38 22.11 -15.22
N ALA A 166 9.42 21.51 -15.82
CA ALA A 166 9.34 20.21 -16.46
C ALA A 166 8.98 19.10 -15.46
N GLN A 167 9.61 19.08 -14.28
CA GLN A 167 9.27 18.13 -13.21
C GLN A 167 7.84 18.34 -12.69
N THR A 168 7.40 19.60 -12.57
CA THR A 168 6.05 19.95 -12.15
C THR A 168 5.01 19.48 -13.17
N LYS A 169 5.24 19.71 -14.47
CA LYS A 169 4.40 19.20 -15.57
C LYS A 169 4.35 17.67 -15.57
N ARG A 170 5.50 16.99 -15.41
CA ARG A 170 5.57 15.53 -15.31
C ARG A 170 4.74 15.02 -14.12
N ASN A 171 4.93 15.58 -12.93
CA ASN A 171 4.18 15.17 -11.74
C ASN A 171 2.66 15.36 -11.92
N ARG A 172 2.23 16.45 -12.57
CA ARG A 172 0.81 16.69 -12.89
C ARG A 172 0.22 15.65 -13.84
N TYR A 173 1.02 15.16 -14.79
CA TYR A 173 0.58 14.08 -15.67
C TYR A 173 0.48 12.76 -14.89
N LEU A 174 1.52 12.39 -14.14
CA LEU A 174 1.58 11.14 -13.37
C LEU A 174 0.52 11.06 -12.28
N SER A 175 0.16 12.19 -11.65
CA SER A 175 -0.87 12.20 -10.61
C SER A 175 -2.23 11.74 -11.12
N LYS A 176 -2.50 11.85 -12.43
CA LYS A 176 -3.76 11.40 -13.02
C LYS A 176 -3.96 9.89 -12.96
N THR A 177 -2.89 9.09 -12.86
CA THR A 177 -2.97 7.62 -12.81
C THR A 177 -3.25 7.10 -11.40
N ARG A 178 -2.99 7.91 -10.36
CA ARG A 178 -3.17 7.50 -8.96
C ARG A 178 -4.62 7.24 -8.54
N TYR A 179 -5.60 7.76 -9.29
CA TYR A 179 -7.00 7.62 -8.91
C TYR A 179 -7.41 6.14 -8.75
N VAL A 180 -6.79 5.22 -9.49
CA VAL A 180 -7.12 3.77 -9.48
C VAL A 180 -6.87 3.15 -8.10
N VAL A 181 -5.70 3.37 -7.52
CA VAL A 181 -5.38 2.87 -6.17
C VAL A 181 -6.16 3.63 -5.10
N GLU A 182 -6.43 4.92 -5.31
CA GLU A 182 -7.28 5.72 -4.41
C GLU A 182 -8.73 5.22 -4.38
N GLN A 183 -9.30 4.78 -5.51
CA GLN A 183 -10.62 4.14 -5.57
C GLN A 183 -10.63 2.81 -4.79
N SER A 184 -9.55 2.04 -4.89
CA SER A 184 -9.38 0.80 -4.15
C SER A 184 -9.35 1.05 -2.65
N PHE A 185 -8.58 2.04 -2.19
CA PHE A 185 -8.61 2.49 -0.80
C PHE A 185 -9.97 3.03 -0.36
N GLY A 186 -10.64 3.81 -1.22
CA GLY A 186 -11.99 4.30 -0.95
C GLY A 186 -12.98 3.17 -0.70
N THR A 187 -12.91 2.11 -1.50
CA THR A 187 -13.72 0.89 -1.33
C THR A 187 -13.37 0.17 -0.04
N LEU A 188 -12.08 -0.03 0.25
CA LEU A 188 -11.61 -0.58 1.52
C LEU A 188 -12.16 0.18 2.72
N HIS A 189 -12.03 1.50 2.73
CA HIS A 189 -12.51 2.34 3.82
C HIS A 189 -14.02 2.23 4.03
N ARG A 190 -14.80 2.29 2.94
CA ARG A 190 -16.28 2.31 3.01
C ARG A 190 -16.89 0.95 3.31
N LYS A 191 -16.46 -0.11 2.60
CA LYS A 191 -17.09 -1.44 2.69
C LYS A 191 -16.44 -2.34 3.75
N PHE A 192 -15.15 -2.17 4.01
CA PHE A 192 -14.37 -3.08 4.86
C PHE A 192 -13.84 -2.40 6.14
N ARG A 193 -14.39 -1.23 6.51
CA ARG A 193 -14.05 -0.45 7.72
C ARG A 193 -12.53 -0.24 7.87
N TYR A 194 -11.86 0.00 6.75
CA TYR A 194 -10.40 -0.11 6.67
C TYR A 194 -9.61 1.07 7.27
N ALA A 195 -10.29 2.07 7.80
CA ALA A 195 -9.61 3.15 8.52
C ALA A 195 -8.95 2.68 9.83
N ARG A 196 -9.37 1.51 10.37
CA ARG A 196 -8.88 0.98 11.63
C ARG A 196 -8.42 -0.48 11.53
N ALA A 197 -7.37 -0.79 12.28
CA ALA A 197 -6.96 -2.16 12.56
C ALA A 197 -7.91 -2.74 13.60
N ALA A 198 -8.38 -3.96 13.35
CA ALA A 198 -9.21 -4.74 14.27
C ALA A 198 -8.37 -5.52 15.29
N TYR A 199 -7.08 -5.74 14.97
CA TYR A 199 -6.14 -6.51 15.78
C TYR A 199 -4.90 -5.68 16.13
N PHE A 200 -4.18 -6.17 17.15
CA PHE A 200 -2.83 -5.69 17.50
C PHE A 200 -1.77 -6.64 16.97
N GLY A 201 -0.58 -6.09 16.77
CA GLY A 201 0.57 -6.80 16.23
C GLY A 201 0.60 -6.81 14.70
N LEU A 202 1.79 -6.58 14.15
CA LEU A 202 2.03 -6.46 12.71
C LEU A 202 1.53 -7.70 11.95
N LEU A 203 1.75 -8.87 12.54
CA LEU A 203 1.34 -10.17 12.00
C LEU A 203 -0.17 -10.24 11.71
N LYS A 204 -0.99 -9.92 12.72
CA LYS A 204 -2.46 -9.98 12.61
C LYS A 204 -3.01 -8.86 11.74
N VAL A 205 -2.39 -7.70 11.77
CA VAL A 205 -2.77 -6.58 10.89
C VAL A 205 -2.43 -6.88 9.44
N SER A 206 -1.27 -7.49 9.16
CA SER A 206 -0.91 -7.99 7.83
C SER A 206 -1.94 -9.01 7.34
N ALA A 207 -2.30 -10.00 8.17
CA ALA A 207 -3.30 -10.99 7.82
C ALA A 207 -4.68 -10.37 7.51
N GLN A 208 -5.14 -9.46 8.37
CA GLN A 208 -6.39 -8.71 8.16
C GLN A 208 -6.39 -7.98 6.81
N ASN A 209 -5.26 -7.37 6.46
CA ASN A 209 -5.13 -6.57 5.26
C ASN A 209 -5.16 -7.40 3.99
N HIS A 210 -4.45 -8.54 3.97
CA HIS A 210 -4.50 -9.50 2.86
C HIS A 210 -5.91 -10.04 2.64
N LEU A 211 -6.60 -10.46 3.72
CA LEU A 211 -7.99 -10.91 3.64
C LEU A 211 -8.92 -9.82 3.07
N LYS A 212 -8.73 -8.56 3.46
CA LYS A 212 -9.52 -7.44 2.92
C LYS A 212 -9.20 -7.14 1.45
N ALA A 213 -7.95 -7.29 1.02
CA ALA A 213 -7.59 -7.16 -0.39
C ALA A 213 -8.20 -8.27 -1.25
N ILE A 214 -8.18 -9.52 -0.77
CA ILE A 214 -8.87 -10.64 -1.39
C ILE A 214 -10.36 -10.31 -1.56
N CYS A 215 -11.04 -9.90 -0.48
CA CYS A 215 -12.45 -9.53 -0.55
C CYS A 215 -12.72 -8.37 -1.51
N LEU A 216 -11.82 -7.38 -1.59
CA LEU A 216 -11.95 -6.28 -2.55
C LEU A 216 -11.82 -6.77 -3.99
N ASN A 217 -10.85 -7.64 -4.28
CA ASN A 217 -10.65 -8.16 -5.63
C ASN A 217 -11.84 -9.02 -6.06
N LEU A 218 -12.37 -9.86 -5.18
CA LEU A 218 -13.60 -10.63 -5.45
C LEU A 218 -14.79 -9.71 -5.69
N LEU A 219 -14.96 -8.67 -4.87
CA LEU A 219 -16.02 -7.67 -5.08
C LEU A 219 -15.86 -6.91 -6.41
N LYS A 220 -14.62 -6.62 -6.83
CA LYS A 220 -14.37 -6.01 -8.14
C LYS A 220 -14.76 -6.96 -9.27
N ALA A 221 -14.33 -8.22 -9.17
CA ALA A 221 -14.62 -9.27 -10.13
C ALA A 221 -16.13 -9.52 -10.29
N ASP A 222 -16.90 -9.43 -9.21
CA ASP A 222 -18.37 -9.52 -9.21
C ASP A 222 -19.00 -8.53 -10.20
N ASN A 223 -18.46 -7.31 -10.34
CA ASN A 223 -18.97 -6.32 -11.31
C ASN A 223 -18.70 -6.70 -12.78
N ARG A 224 -17.88 -7.72 -13.04
CA ARG A 224 -17.64 -8.27 -14.39
C ARG A 224 -18.47 -9.50 -14.70
N LEU A 225 -19.18 -10.03 -13.72
CA LEU A 225 -20.13 -11.11 -13.95
C LEU A 225 -21.30 -10.51 -14.74
N SER A 226 -21.36 -10.80 -16.03
CA SER A 226 -22.53 -10.49 -16.83
C SER A 226 -23.67 -11.40 -16.41
N VAL A 227 -24.75 -10.82 -15.89
CA VAL A 227 -26.04 -11.52 -15.86
C VAL A 227 -26.53 -11.51 -17.31
N PRO A 228 -26.86 -12.66 -17.93
CA PRO A 228 -27.51 -12.64 -19.22
C PRO A 228 -28.80 -11.81 -19.08
N VAL A 229 -28.89 -10.71 -19.83
CA VAL A 229 -30.14 -9.99 -19.97
C VAL A 229 -31.05 -10.96 -20.73
N CYS A 230 -31.98 -11.60 -20.02
CA CYS A 230 -33.06 -12.34 -20.67
C CYS A 230 -33.78 -11.36 -21.60
N ALA A 231 -33.66 -11.60 -22.91
CA ALA A 231 -34.41 -10.90 -23.94
C ALA A 231 -35.88 -11.33 -23.94
#